data_AF-B7L220-F1
#
_entry.id   AF-B7L220-F1
#
_cell.length_a   1.000
_cell.length_b   1.000
_cell.length_c   1.000
_cell.angle_alpha   90.00
_cell.angle_beta   90.00
_cell.angle_gamma   90.00
#
_symmetry.space_group_name_H-M   'P 1'
#
loop_
_entity.id
_entity.type
_entity.pdbx_description
1 polymer ?
#
loop_
_entity_poly.entity_id
_entity_poly.type
_entity_poly.pdbx_seq_one_letter_code
_entity_poly.pdbx_strand_id
1 'polypeptide(L)'
;MRRESNYISNEEGSVAVEFALVGAAFILTLLFVMASAPVGYINQTLDNATIRASRQILTGGLQSQSSAATLEGFKQTLCGYLPATLSCDNLIVNLYVVPKAGQPSGYYAYVSSDLSGVTVANLATGSGQFNLGSRGDYQYLQVIYPITFLPPQISYWLSGGATYKGKPAYLAVSAAAFRNEQY
;
A
#
# COMPACT_ATOMS: atom_id res chain seq x y z
N MET A 1 62.44 -11.64 -16.89
CA MET A 1 60.98 -11.64 -17.18
C MET A 1 60.42 -13.06 -17.08
N ARG A 2 60.33 -13.67 -15.88
CA ARG A 2 59.83 -15.06 -15.74
C ARG A 2 59.02 -15.30 -14.46
N ARG A 3 58.33 -14.26 -13.96
CA ARG A 3 57.48 -14.33 -12.77
C ARG A 3 56.02 -13.90 -13.01
N GLU A 4 55.75 -13.19 -14.11
CA GLU A 4 54.39 -12.72 -14.47
C GLU A 4 53.47 -13.85 -14.96
N SER A 5 54.03 -14.91 -15.56
CA SER A 5 53.24 -15.98 -16.22
C SER A 5 52.58 -16.98 -15.26
N ASN A 6 52.84 -16.90 -13.95
CA ASN A 6 52.27 -17.82 -12.96
C ASN A 6 50.94 -17.35 -12.36
N TYR A 7 50.55 -16.09 -12.56
CA TYR A 7 49.25 -15.60 -12.07
C TYR A 7 48.08 -16.02 -12.96
N ILE A 8 48.33 -16.25 -14.26
CA ILE A 8 47.28 -16.60 -15.24
C ILE A 8 46.88 -18.09 -15.14
N SER A 9 47.77 -18.95 -14.64
CA SER A 9 47.55 -20.40 -14.51
C SER A 9 47.14 -20.84 -13.10
N ASN A 10 46.86 -19.90 -12.20
CA ASN A 10 46.63 -20.23 -10.80
C ASN A 10 45.14 -20.46 -10.52
N GLU A 11 44.72 -21.73 -10.48
CA GLU A 11 43.33 -22.17 -10.27
C GLU A 11 42.91 -22.22 -8.78
N GLU A 12 43.87 -22.04 -7.85
CA GLU A 12 43.67 -22.21 -6.40
C GLU A 12 42.66 -21.22 -5.75
N GLY A 13 42.09 -20.29 -6.51
CA GLY A 13 41.01 -19.40 -6.07
C GLY A 13 39.70 -19.50 -6.86
N SER A 14 39.65 -20.33 -7.92
CA SER A 14 38.48 -20.41 -8.82
C SER A 14 37.21 -20.86 -8.07
N VAL A 15 37.34 -21.89 -7.22
CA VAL A 15 36.23 -22.40 -6.39
C VAL A 15 35.72 -21.35 -5.41
N ALA A 16 36.60 -20.50 -4.86
CA ALA A 16 36.20 -19.43 -3.95
C ALA A 16 35.39 -18.35 -4.66
N VAL A 17 35.75 -18.01 -5.90
CA VAL A 17 35.01 -17.04 -6.73
C VAL A 17 33.66 -17.60 -7.18
N GLU A 18 33.60 -18.87 -7.59
CA GLU A 18 32.36 -19.55 -7.94
C GLU A 18 31.40 -19.62 -6.75
N PHE A 19 31.91 -20.00 -5.57
CA PHE A 19 31.12 -20.01 -4.35
C PHE A 19 30.68 -18.61 -3.93
N ALA A 20 31.52 -17.58 -4.11
CA ALA A 20 31.14 -16.21 -3.82
C ALA A 20 30.01 -15.72 -4.74
N LEU A 21 30.04 -16.06 -6.03
CA LEU A 21 28.97 -15.69 -6.98
C LEU A 21 27.65 -16.40 -6.66
N VAL A 22 27.68 -17.72 -6.47
CA VAL A 22 26.46 -18.50 -6.18
C VAL A 22 25.93 -18.20 -4.77
N GLY A 23 26.83 -18.12 -3.79
CA GLY A 23 26.50 -17.80 -2.41
C GLY A 23 25.92 -16.39 -2.25
N ALA A 24 26.50 -15.39 -2.92
CA ALA A 24 25.94 -14.03 -2.93
C ALA A 24 24.56 -14.00 -3.59
N ALA A 25 24.38 -14.67 -4.72
CA ALA A 25 23.08 -14.75 -5.38
C ALA A 25 22.02 -15.40 -4.46
N PHE A 26 22.36 -16.51 -3.78
CA PHE A 26 21.48 -17.18 -2.83
C PHE A 26 21.07 -16.27 -1.67
N ILE A 27 22.05 -15.63 -1.01
CA ILE A 27 21.78 -14.72 0.12
C ILE A 27 20.91 -13.54 -0.33
N LEU A 28 21.18 -12.95 -1.50
CA LEU A 28 20.38 -11.86 -2.05
C LEU A 28 18.93 -12.30 -2.30
N THR A 29 18.70 -13.47 -2.89
CA THR A 29 17.34 -13.99 -3.12
C THR A 29 16.61 -14.27 -1.80
N LEU A 30 17.31 -14.82 -0.80
CA LEU A 30 16.74 -15.07 0.53
C LEU A 30 16.30 -13.75 1.18
N LEU A 31 17.17 -12.74 1.20
CA LEU A 31 16.84 -11.42 1.73
C LEU A 31 15.70 -10.75 0.96
N PHE A 32 15.65 -10.91 -0.36
CA PHE A 32 14.56 -10.39 -1.19
C PHE A 32 13.21 -11.01 -0.84
N VAL A 33 13.15 -12.34 -0.67
CA VAL A 33 11.93 -13.04 -0.25
C VAL A 33 11.52 -12.62 1.16
N MET A 34 12.47 -12.55 2.10
CA MET A 34 12.21 -12.13 3.48
C MET A 34 11.72 -10.67 3.57
N ALA A 35 12.19 -9.79 2.69
CA ALA A 35 11.75 -8.40 2.63
C ALA A 35 10.40 -8.22 1.92
N SER A 36 10.08 -9.03 0.91
CA SER A 36 8.82 -8.93 0.15
C SER A 36 7.64 -9.61 0.85
N ALA A 37 7.87 -10.69 1.60
CA ALA A 37 6.83 -11.37 2.38
C ALA A 37 6.01 -10.43 3.30
N PRO A 38 6.63 -9.59 4.16
CA PRO A 38 5.87 -8.67 5.02
C PRO A 38 5.14 -7.60 4.21
N VAL A 39 5.67 -7.16 3.06
CA VAL A 39 4.99 -6.21 2.17
C VAL A 39 3.69 -6.83 1.62
N GLY A 40 3.74 -8.08 1.15
CA GLY A 40 2.55 -8.80 0.70
C GLY A 40 1.54 -9.01 1.82
N TYR A 41 2.01 -9.37 3.01
CA TYR A 41 1.16 -9.51 4.19
C TYR A 41 0.43 -8.21 4.55
N ILE A 42 1.11 -7.06 4.51
CA ILE A 42 0.50 -5.75 4.78
C ILE A 42 -0.56 -5.44 3.72
N ASN A 43 -0.29 -5.67 2.44
CA ASN A 43 -1.29 -5.44 1.38
C ASN A 43 -2.55 -6.30 1.59
N GLN A 44 -2.39 -7.60 1.86
CA GLN A 44 -3.52 -8.51 2.05
C GLN A 44 -4.35 -8.17 3.30
N THR A 45 -3.69 -7.82 4.40
CA THR A 45 -4.39 -7.43 5.64
C THR A 45 -5.09 -6.09 5.51
N LEU A 46 -4.47 -5.13 4.81
CA LEU A 46 -5.06 -3.84 4.50
C LEU A 46 -6.30 -3.98 3.61
N ASP A 47 -6.26 -4.85 2.59
CA ASP A 47 -7.39 -5.09 1.70
C ASP A 47 -8.58 -5.72 2.45
N ASN A 48 -8.33 -6.78 3.24
CA ASN A 48 -9.39 -7.38 4.07
C ASN A 48 -9.99 -6.39 5.06
N ALA A 49 -9.18 -5.52 5.69
CA ALA A 49 -9.69 -4.48 6.58
C ALA A 49 -10.51 -3.43 5.82
N THR A 50 -10.05 -3.00 4.64
CA THR A 50 -10.73 -2.03 3.78
C THR A 50 -12.08 -2.57 3.31
N ILE A 51 -12.16 -3.83 2.89
CA ILE A 51 -13.41 -4.49 2.50
C ILE A 51 -14.39 -4.52 3.68
N ARG A 52 -13.95 -4.88 4.88
CA ARG A 52 -14.82 -4.92 6.07
C ARG A 52 -15.31 -3.53 6.47
N ALA A 53 -14.42 -2.53 6.47
CA ALA A 53 -14.77 -1.15 6.78
C ALA A 53 -15.70 -0.54 5.72
N SER A 54 -15.49 -0.87 4.43
CA SER A 54 -16.37 -0.42 3.34
C SER A 54 -17.80 -0.91 3.52
N ARG A 55 -18.00 -2.15 4.00
CA ARG A 55 -19.34 -2.69 4.29
C ARG A 55 -20.09 -1.89 5.34
N GLN A 56 -19.40 -1.39 6.37
CA GLN A 56 -20.05 -0.56 7.39
C GLN A 56 -20.56 0.78 6.82
N ILE A 57 -19.83 1.35 5.85
CA ILE A 57 -20.27 2.55 5.14
C ILE A 57 -21.46 2.23 4.22
N LEU A 58 -21.33 1.12 3.47
CA LEU A 58 -22.32 0.62 2.52
C LEU A 58 -23.70 0.41 3.14
N THR A 59 -23.75 -0.26 4.29
CA THR A 59 -25.01 -0.60 4.97
C THR A 59 -25.55 0.55 5.82
N GLY A 60 -24.94 1.74 5.76
CA GLY A 60 -25.40 2.89 6.55
C GLY A 60 -25.01 2.84 8.03
N GLY A 61 -24.12 1.93 8.46
CA GLY A 61 -23.77 1.72 9.87
C GLY A 61 -23.03 2.89 10.52
N LEU A 62 -22.39 3.76 9.72
CA LEU A 62 -21.82 5.02 10.20
C LEU A 62 -22.85 6.15 10.23
N GLN A 63 -23.85 6.11 9.35
CA GLN A 63 -24.92 7.10 9.24
C GLN A 63 -26.01 6.86 10.29
N SER A 64 -26.15 5.64 10.80
CA SER A 64 -27.13 5.26 11.84
C SER A 64 -26.65 5.54 13.27
N GLN A 65 -25.40 5.97 13.46
CA GLN A 65 -24.89 6.32 14.79
C GLN A 65 -25.40 7.69 15.24
N SER A 66 -25.70 7.83 16.53
CA SER A 66 -26.18 9.08 17.12
C SER A 66 -25.12 10.21 17.10
N SER A 67 -23.86 9.86 16.89
CA SER A 67 -22.74 10.79 16.77
C SER A 67 -22.34 10.96 15.31
N ALA A 68 -21.99 12.17 14.90
CA ALA A 68 -21.50 12.43 13.55
C ALA A 68 -20.28 11.55 13.25
N ALA A 69 -20.30 10.83 12.13
CA ALA A 69 -19.18 10.00 11.71
C ALA A 69 -17.95 10.89 11.45
N THR A 70 -16.90 10.71 12.25
CA THR A 70 -15.62 11.40 12.07
C THR A 70 -14.60 10.49 11.41
N LEU A 71 -13.64 11.08 10.71
CA LEU A 71 -12.50 10.36 10.15
C LEU A 71 -11.74 9.56 11.22
N GLU A 72 -11.57 10.12 12.41
CA GLU A 72 -10.86 9.46 13.51
C GLU A 72 -11.62 8.23 14.02
N GLY A 73 -12.94 8.33 14.20
CA GLY A 73 -13.78 7.18 14.58
C GLY A 73 -13.78 6.08 13.52
N PHE A 74 -13.79 6.46 12.24
CA PHE A 74 -13.66 5.50 11.15
C PHE A 74 -12.27 4.83 11.13
N LYS A 75 -11.19 5.61 11.31
CA LYS A 75 -9.84 5.06 11.43
C LYS A 75 -9.73 4.07 12.58
N GLN A 76 -10.30 4.39 13.74
CA GLN A 76 -10.28 3.49 14.89
C GLN A 76 -11.01 2.18 14.60
N THR A 77 -12.14 2.25 13.90
CA THR A 77 -12.91 1.07 13.52
C THR A 77 -12.16 0.22 12.50
N LEU A 78 -11.58 0.85 11.48
CA LEU A 78 -10.73 0.18 10.50
C LEU A 78 -9.52 -0.47 11.16
N CYS A 79 -8.90 0.22 12.12
CA CYS A 79 -7.82 -0.29 12.93
C CYS A 79 -8.16 -1.50 13.77
N GLY A 80 -9.41 -1.62 14.24
CA GLY A 80 -9.88 -2.84 14.91
C GLY A 80 -9.81 -4.09 14.02
N TYR A 81 -9.76 -3.93 12.69
CA TYR A 81 -9.57 -5.02 11.73
C TYR A 81 -8.10 -5.25 11.35
N LEU A 82 -7.19 -4.34 11.69
CA LEU A 82 -5.76 -4.49 11.43
C LEU A 82 -5.08 -5.25 12.58
N PRO A 83 -4.01 -6.00 12.28
CA PRO A 83 -3.18 -6.57 13.33
C PRO A 83 -2.47 -5.48 14.14
N ALA A 84 -2.29 -5.70 15.44
CA ALA A 84 -1.66 -4.77 16.37
C ALA A 84 -0.20 -4.39 16.00
N THR A 85 0.42 -5.13 15.08
CA THR A 85 1.75 -4.84 14.53
C THR A 85 1.78 -3.61 13.62
N LEU A 86 0.63 -3.16 13.11
CA LEU A 86 0.52 -1.98 12.24
C LEU A 86 0.03 -0.78 13.03
N SER A 87 0.79 0.32 12.98
CA SER A 87 0.44 1.54 13.71
C SER A 87 -0.65 2.32 12.96
N CYS A 88 -1.78 2.48 13.64
CA CYS A 88 -2.94 3.25 13.18
C CYS A 88 -2.64 4.72 12.85
N ASP A 89 -1.66 5.31 13.52
CA ASP A 89 -1.28 6.71 13.30
C ASP A 89 -0.69 6.94 11.90
N ASN A 90 -0.11 5.89 11.32
CA ASN A 90 0.46 5.96 9.97
C ASN A 90 -0.59 5.75 8.88
N LEU A 91 -1.80 5.34 9.25
CA LEU A 91 -2.86 5.02 8.30
C LEU A 91 -3.54 6.29 7.79
N ILE A 92 -3.62 6.40 6.47
CA ILE A 92 -4.28 7.50 5.76
C ILE A 92 -5.53 6.93 5.11
N VAL A 93 -6.68 7.54 5.38
CA VAL A 93 -7.98 7.15 4.80
C VAL A 93 -8.51 8.32 4.02
N ASN A 94 -8.83 8.09 2.76
CA ASN A 94 -9.54 9.02 1.91
C ASN A 94 -10.90 8.41 1.52
N LEU A 95 -11.98 9.12 1.80
CA LEU A 95 -13.33 8.77 1.40
C LEU A 95 -13.91 9.95 0.62
N TYR A 96 -14.30 9.68 -0.62
CA TYR A 96 -14.87 10.67 -1.53
C TYR A 96 -16.26 10.24 -1.99
N VAL A 97 -17.15 11.22 -2.10
CA VAL A 97 -18.41 11.07 -2.84
C VAL A 97 -18.11 11.35 -4.30
N VAL A 98 -18.50 10.42 -5.17
CA VAL A 98 -18.22 10.50 -6.60
C VAL A 98 -19.54 10.63 -7.36
N PRO A 99 -19.67 11.57 -8.31
CA PRO A 99 -20.88 11.67 -9.11
C PRO A 99 -21.05 10.44 -10.00
N LYS A 100 -22.31 10.02 -10.18
CA LYS A 100 -22.69 9.07 -11.24
C LYS A 100 -22.61 9.78 -12.58
N ALA A 101 -21.53 9.55 -13.32
CA ALA A 101 -21.38 10.04 -14.69
C ALA A 101 -21.32 8.86 -15.67
N GLY A 102 -21.44 9.13 -16.98
CA GLY A 102 -21.27 8.10 -18.01
C GLY A 102 -19.81 7.64 -18.10
N GLN A 103 -19.57 6.40 -18.55
CA GLN A 103 -18.20 5.93 -18.83
C GLN A 103 -17.51 6.89 -19.81
N PRO A 104 -16.22 7.25 -19.60
CA PRO A 104 -15.27 6.76 -18.59
C PRO A 104 -15.20 7.60 -17.29
N SER A 105 -16.16 8.50 -17.07
CA SER A 105 -16.08 9.54 -16.04
C SER A 105 -16.82 9.18 -14.74
N GLY A 106 -16.57 9.95 -13.67
CA GLY A 106 -17.23 9.79 -12.38
C GLY A 106 -16.88 8.46 -11.70
N TYR A 107 -17.88 7.77 -11.15
CA TYR A 107 -17.69 6.47 -10.49
C TYR A 107 -16.94 5.44 -11.37
N TYR A 108 -17.23 5.41 -12.68
CA TYR A 108 -16.64 4.43 -13.58
C TYR A 108 -15.15 4.61 -13.84
N ALA A 109 -14.58 5.78 -13.54
CA ALA A 109 -13.12 5.97 -13.59
C ALA A 109 -12.40 5.06 -12.57
N TYR A 110 -13.03 4.80 -11.42
CA TYR A 110 -12.48 4.01 -10.31
C TYR A 110 -12.76 2.51 -10.41
N VAL A 111 -13.65 2.09 -11.32
CA VAL A 111 -14.05 0.68 -11.54
C VAL A 111 -13.59 0.18 -12.92
N SER A 112 -12.74 0.96 -13.60
CA SER A 112 -12.16 0.56 -14.88
C SER A 112 -11.09 -0.53 -14.68
N SER A 113 -10.98 -1.45 -15.65
CA SER A 113 -9.91 -2.46 -15.68
C SER A 113 -8.51 -1.85 -15.68
N ASP A 114 -8.40 -0.64 -16.22
CA ASP A 114 -7.14 0.04 -16.42
C ASP A 114 -6.71 0.85 -15.18
N LEU A 115 -7.55 0.86 -14.12
CA LEU A 115 -7.29 1.51 -12.83
C LEU A 115 -6.88 3.00 -12.95
N SER A 116 -7.19 3.64 -14.08
CA SER A 116 -6.69 4.97 -14.43
C SER A 116 -7.21 6.08 -13.50
N GLY A 117 -8.35 5.85 -12.84
CA GLY A 117 -8.89 6.73 -11.80
C GLY A 117 -8.29 6.51 -10.40
N VAL A 118 -7.60 5.39 -10.15
CA VAL A 118 -6.99 5.05 -8.86
C VAL A 118 -5.67 5.81 -8.73
N THR A 119 -5.76 7.11 -8.48
CA THR A 119 -4.58 7.93 -8.19
C THR A 119 -4.26 7.84 -6.71
N VAL A 120 -3.00 7.59 -6.37
CA VAL A 120 -2.53 7.61 -4.98
C VAL A 120 -2.49 9.07 -4.55
N ALA A 121 -3.34 9.44 -3.59
CA ALA A 121 -3.42 10.81 -3.10
C ALA A 121 -2.04 11.29 -2.62
N ASN A 122 -1.71 12.55 -2.91
CA ASN A 122 -0.43 13.13 -2.52
C ASN A 122 -0.31 13.16 -0.99
N LEU A 123 0.58 12.33 -0.43
CA LEU A 123 0.77 12.18 1.02
C LEU A 123 1.24 13.46 1.72
N ALA A 124 1.67 14.49 0.98
CA ALA A 124 2.12 15.75 1.55
C ALA A 124 0.97 16.64 2.05
N THR A 125 -0.28 16.38 1.64
CA THR A 125 -1.40 17.24 2.06
C THR A 125 -1.87 17.01 3.50
N GLY A 126 -1.48 15.90 4.15
CA GLY A 126 -1.79 15.65 5.56
C GLY A 126 -3.29 15.49 5.82
N SER A 127 -3.64 14.55 6.71
CA SER A 127 -5.03 14.15 7.03
C SER A 127 -5.86 13.78 5.80
N GLY A 128 -6.01 12.47 5.59
CA GLY A 128 -6.87 11.97 4.53
C GLY A 128 -8.28 12.57 4.60
N GLN A 129 -8.98 12.57 3.47
CA GLN A 129 -10.28 13.24 3.36
C GLN A 129 -11.40 12.31 3.83
N PHE A 130 -12.43 12.82 4.51
CA PHE A 130 -13.60 12.01 4.87
C PHE A 130 -14.88 12.75 4.52
N ASN A 131 -15.40 12.46 3.33
CA ASN A 131 -16.71 12.94 2.90
C ASN A 131 -17.68 11.76 2.81
N LEU A 132 -18.57 11.67 3.79
CA LEU A 132 -19.58 10.63 3.85
C LEU A 132 -20.80 11.04 3.00
N GLY A 133 -21.03 10.30 1.92
CA GLY A 133 -22.25 10.39 1.12
C GLY A 133 -23.48 9.76 1.78
N SER A 134 -24.64 10.08 1.22
CA SER A 134 -25.96 9.69 1.69
C SER A 134 -26.45 8.39 1.03
N ARG A 135 -27.71 8.04 1.28
CA ARG A 135 -28.40 6.87 0.71
C ARG A 135 -28.31 6.86 -0.81
N GLY A 136 -27.84 5.76 -1.39
CA GLY A 136 -27.78 5.59 -2.85
C GLY A 136 -26.65 6.31 -3.58
N ASP A 137 -25.81 7.08 -2.87
CA ASP A 137 -24.64 7.76 -3.44
C ASP A 137 -23.51 6.78 -3.78
N TYR A 138 -22.70 7.16 -4.77
CA TYR A 138 -21.50 6.44 -5.14
C TYR A 138 -20.32 7.01 -4.36
N GLN A 139 -19.51 6.10 -3.80
CA GLN A 139 -18.38 6.46 -2.97
C GLN A 139 -17.13 5.71 -3.41
N TYR A 140 -16.00 6.35 -3.16
CA TYR A 140 -14.68 5.81 -3.38
C TYR A 140 -13.89 5.93 -2.09
N LEU A 141 -13.57 4.79 -1.50
CA LEU A 141 -12.72 4.63 -0.33
C LEU A 141 -11.32 4.24 -0.77
N GLN A 142 -10.31 4.94 -0.28
CA GLN A 142 -8.91 4.62 -0.47
C GLN A 142 -8.21 4.64 0.88
N VAL A 143 -7.51 3.56 1.19
CA VAL A 143 -6.76 3.38 2.43
C VAL A 143 -5.29 3.18 2.05
N ILE A 144 -4.43 4.03 2.61
CA ILE A 144 -3.00 4.07 2.30
C ILE A 144 -2.24 3.81 3.59
N TYR A 145 -1.31 2.87 3.54
CA TYR A 145 -0.36 2.58 4.62
C TYR A 145 1.08 2.74 4.13
N PRO A 146 1.84 3.73 4.65
CA PRO A 146 3.23 3.96 4.28
C PRO A 146 4.15 2.97 5.00
N ILE A 147 4.86 2.17 4.21
CA ILE A 147 5.87 1.20 4.64
C ILE A 147 7.25 1.86 4.61
N THR A 148 7.85 2.05 5.79
CA THR A 148 9.14 2.76 5.97
C THR A 148 10.29 1.85 6.40
N PHE A 149 10.05 0.55 6.63
CA PHE A 149 11.10 -0.39 7.07
C PHE A 149 12.00 -0.87 5.92
N LEU A 150 11.59 -0.68 4.67
CA LEU A 150 12.38 -1.06 3.50
C LEU A 150 13.61 -0.14 3.35
N PRO A 151 14.74 -0.66 2.85
CA PRO A 151 15.92 0.15 2.59
C PRO A 151 15.59 1.37 1.72
N PRO A 152 16.09 2.58 2.04
CA PRO A 152 15.70 3.81 1.38
C PRO A 152 15.75 3.79 -0.15
N GLN A 153 16.78 3.15 -0.72
CA GLN A 153 16.95 3.04 -2.17
C GLN A 153 15.90 2.15 -2.82
N ILE A 154 15.55 1.05 -2.16
CA ILE A 154 14.51 0.12 -2.62
C ILE A 154 13.14 0.80 -2.52
N SER A 155 12.86 1.48 -1.39
CA SER A 155 11.63 2.25 -1.22
C SER A 155 11.48 3.33 -2.29
N TYR A 156 12.55 4.10 -2.55
CA TYR A 156 12.55 5.15 -3.57
C TYR A 156 12.29 4.59 -4.97
N TRP A 157 12.94 3.47 -5.32
CA TRP A 157 12.76 2.81 -6.61
C TRP A 157 11.34 2.24 -6.78
N LEU A 158 10.78 1.62 -5.75
CA LEU A 158 9.44 1.01 -5.80
C LEU A 158 8.29 2.03 -5.75
N SER A 159 8.47 3.16 -5.06
CA SER A 159 7.40 4.13 -4.81
C SER A 159 7.47 5.38 -5.68
N GLY A 160 8.41 5.44 -6.63
CA GLY A 160 8.61 6.62 -7.48
C GLY A 160 9.00 7.87 -6.69
N GLY A 161 9.65 7.69 -5.53
CA GLY A 161 10.06 8.80 -4.65
C GLY A 161 9.00 9.30 -3.67
N ALA A 162 7.94 8.52 -3.40
CA ALA A 162 7.00 8.86 -2.34
C ALA A 162 7.71 8.95 -0.99
N THR A 163 7.47 10.05 -0.26
CA THR A 163 8.02 10.28 1.07
C THR A 163 6.91 10.40 2.11
N TYR A 164 7.14 9.82 3.28
CA TYR A 164 6.25 9.93 4.43
C TYR A 164 7.09 10.30 5.65
N LYS A 165 6.71 11.38 6.37
CA LYS A 165 7.45 11.91 7.53
C LYS A 165 8.95 12.12 7.23
N GLY A 166 9.28 12.61 6.03
CA GLY A 166 10.65 12.89 5.60
C GLY A 166 11.50 11.68 5.22
N LYS A 167 10.92 10.47 5.15
CA LYS A 167 11.62 9.24 4.73
C LYS A 167 10.99 8.65 3.46
N PRO A 168 11.76 8.02 2.56
CA PRO A 168 11.19 7.30 1.42
C PRO A 168 10.36 6.13 1.94
N ALA A 169 9.13 6.02 1.44
CA ALA A 169 8.16 5.02 1.87
C ALA A 169 7.58 4.30 0.67
N TYR A 170 7.44 2.98 0.77
CA TYR A 170 6.61 2.22 -0.15
C TYR A 170 5.16 2.30 0.30
N LEU A 171 4.23 2.49 -0.62
CA LEU A 171 2.83 2.73 -0.26
C LEU A 171 2.01 1.48 -0.54
N ALA A 172 1.52 0.84 0.52
CA ALA A 172 0.46 -0.14 0.38
C ALA A 172 -0.87 0.61 0.23
N VAL A 173 -1.56 0.41 -0.89
CA VAL A 173 -2.80 1.12 -1.23
C VAL A 173 -3.89 0.10 -1.48
N SER A 174 -4.99 0.24 -0.75
CA SER A 174 -6.21 -0.52 -0.97
C SER A 174 -7.33 0.45 -1.32
N ALA A 175 -8.10 0.15 -2.35
CA ALA A 175 -9.20 0.99 -2.80
C ALA A 175 -10.47 0.17 -2.99
N ALA A 176 -11.61 0.75 -2.59
CA ALA A 176 -12.93 0.16 -2.74
C ALA A 176 -13.89 1.23 -3.29
N ALA A 177 -14.47 0.97 -4.45
CA ALA A 177 -15.48 1.81 -5.07
C ALA A 177 -16.84 1.13 -4.95
N PHE A 178 -17.81 1.78 -4.33
CA PHE A 178 -19.09 1.16 -4.02
C PHE A 178 -20.26 2.16 -4.04
N ARG A 179 -21.49 1.64 -4.00
CA ARG A 179 -22.72 2.43 -3.93
C ARG A 179 -23.45 2.10 -2.64
N ASN A 180 -23.75 3.12 -1.84
CA ASN A 180 -24.46 2.95 -0.57
C ASN A 180 -25.85 2.36 -0.75
N GLU A 181 -26.25 1.50 0.17
CA GLU A 181 -27.58 0.90 0.20
C GLU A 181 -28.65 1.97 0.46
N GLN A 182 -29.88 1.69 0.03
CA GLN A 182 -31.06 2.47 0.40
C GLN A 182 -31.60 1.90 1.71
N TYR A 183 -30.99 2.30 2.82
CA TYR A 183 -31.49 2.07 4.18
C TYR A 183 -32.61 3.05 4.55
#